data_AF-A0A380BID6-F1
#
_entry.id   AF-A0A380BID6-F1
#
_cell.length_a   1.000
_cell.length_b   1.000
_cell.length_c   1.000
_cell.angle_alpha   90.00
_cell.angle_beta   90.00
_cell.angle_gamma   90.00
#
_symmetry.space_group_name_H-M   'P 1'
#
loop_
_entity.id
_entity.type
_entity.pdbx_description
1 polymer ?
#
loop_
_entity_poly.entity_id
_entity_poly.type
_entity_poly.pdbx_seq_one_letter_code
_entity_poly.pdbx_strand_id
1 'polypeptide(L)' 'MQKTFEQEVLFELHFWLEILKDHSAFIHDSLAPSETAYIEEANAFKELFAGLLVTSKEVMVEQSLLAVN' A
#
# COMPACT_ATOMS: atom_id res chain seq x y z
N MET A 1 25.96 -2.51 -6.50
CA MET A 1 25.59 -3.60 -5.60
C MET A 1 24.24 -4.12 -6.07
N GLN A 2 24.09 -5.42 -6.32
CA GLN A 2 22.83 -6.00 -6.77
C GLN A 2 21.82 -5.99 -5.61
N LYS A 3 20.56 -5.65 -5.86
CA LYS A 3 19.50 -5.75 -4.85
C LYS A 3 19.27 -7.23 -4.49
N THR A 4 18.93 -7.50 -3.23
CA THR A 4 18.47 -8.84 -2.84
C THR A 4 17.04 -9.06 -3.35
N PHE A 5 16.64 -10.33 -3.45
CA PHE A 5 15.27 -10.68 -3.82
C PHE A 5 14.25 -10.02 -2.90
N GLU A 6 14.51 -10.01 -1.59
CA GLU A 6 13.64 -9.39 -0.58
C GLU A 6 13.51 -7.87 -0.80
N GLN A 7 14.61 -7.20 -1.17
CA GLN A 7 14.60 -5.77 -1.48
C GLN A 7 13.79 -5.47 -2.74
N GLU A 8 13.83 -6.34 -3.75
CA GLU A 8 13.02 -6.21 -4.96
C GLU A 8 11.53 -6.43 -4.66
N VAL A 9 11.20 -7.47 -3.89
CA VAL A 9 9.81 -7.75 -3.49
C VAL A 9 9.21 -6.62 -2.66
N LEU A 10 9.94 -6.10 -1.67
CA LEU A 10 9.45 -4.99 -0.84
C LEU A 10 9.29 -3.70 -1.66
N PHE A 11 10.20 -3.45 -2.60
CA PHE A 11 10.09 -2.30 -3.50
C PHE A 11 8.81 -2.37 -4.36
N GLU A 12 8.59 -3.51 -5.03
CA GLU A 12 7.38 -3.71 -5.85
C GLU A 12 6.12 -3.65 -4.99
N LEU A 13 6.14 -4.26 -3.80
CA LEU A 13 5.01 -4.22 -2.87
C LEU A 13 4.65 -2.79 -2.46
N HIS A 14 5.64 -1.97 -2.07
CA HIS A 14 5.40 -0.57 -1.70
C HIS A 14 4.86 0.23 -2.88
N PHE A 15 5.42 0.04 -4.07
CA PHE A 15 4.99 0.70 -5.30
C PHE A 15 3.51 0.39 -5.60
N TRP A 16 3.13 -0.89 -5.58
CA TRP A 16 1.75 -1.28 -5.86
C TRP A 16 0.77 -0.88 -4.75
N LEU A 17 1.16 -0.93 -3.48
CA LEU A 17 0.30 -0.47 -2.38
C LEU A 17 0.01 1.03 -2.46
N GLU A 18 0.98 1.85 -2.87
CA GLU A 18 0.76 3.28 -3.11
C GLU A 18 -0.22 3.51 -4.27
N ILE A 19 -0.04 2.82 -5.41
CA ILE A 19 -0.95 2.90 -6.56
C ILE A 19 -2.37 2.46 -6.21
N LEU A 20 -2.51 1.34 -5.50
CA LEU A 20 -3.82 0.81 -5.14
C LEU A 20 -4.57 1.73 -4.17
N LYS A 21 -3.86 2.35 -3.22
CA LYS A 21 -4.43 3.37 -2.32
C LYS A 21 -4.93 4.58 -3.12
N ASP A 22 -4.15 5.06 -4.10
CA ASP A 22 -4.56 6.19 -4.95
C ASP A 22 -5.74 5.81 -5.86
N HIS A 23 -5.76 4.58 -6.40
CA HIS A 23 -6.89 4.07 -7.17
C HIS A 23 -8.18 3.98 -6.34
N SER A 24 -8.10 3.55 -5.08
CA SER A 24 -9.27 3.57 -4.18
C SER A 24 -9.83 4.98 -4.00
N ALA A 25 -8.96 6.00 -3.91
CA ALA A 25 -9.40 7.40 -3.88
C ALA A 25 -10.03 7.83 -5.21
N PHE A 26 -9.44 7.47 -6.35
CA PHE A 26 -10.01 7.79 -7.66
C PHE A 26 -11.38 7.15 -7.89
N ILE A 27 -11.56 5.90 -7.46
CA ILE A 27 -12.85 5.21 -7.53
C ILE A 27 -13.85 5.92 -6.61
N HIS A 28 -13.50 6.18 -5.35
CA HIS A 28 -14.34 6.90 -4.41
C HIS A 28 -14.84 8.23 -5.00
N ASP A 29 -13.94 9.04 -5.56
CA ASP A 29 -14.26 10.37 -6.08
C ASP A 29 -15.02 10.33 -7.43
N SER A 30 -15.08 9.17 -8.09
CA SER A 30 -15.83 8.97 -9.34
C SER A 30 -17.26 8.48 -9.11
N LEU A 31 -17.61 8.06 -7.89
CA LEU A 31 -18.93 7.53 -7.56
C LEU A 31 -19.95 8.65 -7.33
N ALA A 32 -21.20 8.42 -7.74
CA ALA A 32 -22.30 9.31 -7.41
C ALA A 32 -22.62 9.25 -5.90
N PRO A 33 -23.09 10.34 -5.27
CA PRO A 33 -23.40 10.34 -3.83
C PRO A 33 -24.44 9.29 -3.39
N SER A 34 -25.26 8.80 -4.32
CA SER A 34 -26.24 7.73 -4.07
C SER A 34 -25.63 6.32 -4.00
N GLU A 35 -24.39 6.14 -4.45
CA GLU A 35 -23.68 4.85 -4.50
C GLU A 35 -22.99 4.54 -3.16
N THR A 36 -23.74 4.67 -2.05
CA THR A 36 -23.17 4.67 -0.69
C THR A 36 -22.41 3.39 -0.35
N ALA A 37 -22.89 2.22 -0.79
CA ALA A 37 -22.20 0.95 -0.55
C ALA A 37 -20.82 0.89 -1.23
N TYR A 38 -20.70 1.41 -2.45
CA TYR A 38 -19.42 1.43 -3.18
C TYR A 38 -18.49 2.52 -2.64
N ILE A 39 -19.04 3.63 -2.14
CA ILE A 39 -18.27 4.68 -1.45
C ILE A 39 -17.64 4.12 -0.18
N GLU A 40 -18.42 3.38 0.62
CA GLU A 40 -17.93 2.72 1.84
C GLU A 40 -16.84 1.69 1.51
N GLU A 41 -17.04 0.89 0.46
CA GLU A 41 -16.07 -0.11 0.01
C GLU A 41 -14.77 0.53 -0.50
N ALA A 42 -14.86 1.58 -1.32
CA ALA A 42 -13.69 2.31 -1.81
C ALA A 42 -12.89 2.93 -0.66
N ASN A 43 -13.58 3.48 0.35
CA ASN A 43 -12.93 3.98 1.57
C ASN A 43 -12.27 2.84 2.37
N ALA A 44 -12.93 1.69 2.53
CA ALA A 44 -12.35 0.54 3.21
C ALA A 44 -11.07 0.06 2.51
N PHE A 45 -11.04 0.00 1.18
CA PHE A 45 -9.84 -0.33 0.42
C PHE A 45 -8.74 0.71 0.58
N LYS A 46 -9.08 2.00 0.57
CA LYS A 46 -8.10 3.08 0.80
C LYS A 46 -7.39 2.91 2.15
N GLU A 47 -8.15 2.68 3.22
CA GLU A 47 -7.60 2.45 4.57
C GLU A 47 -6.79 1.15 4.64
N LEU A 48 -7.26 0.08 3.99
CA LEU A 48 -6.55 -1.20 3.92
C LEU A 48 -5.17 -1.05 3.27
N PHE A 49 -5.09 -0.44 2.08
CA PHE A 49 -3.82 -0.28 1.37
C PHE A 49 -2.88 0.68 2.11
N ALA A 50 -3.40 1.72 2.75
CA ALA A 50 -2.61 2.60 3.60
C ALA A 50 -2.00 1.83 4.80
N GLY A 51 -2.79 1.01 5.50
CA GLY A 51 -2.31 0.19 6.61
C GLY A 51 -1.28 -0.86 6.20
N LEU A 52 -1.50 -1.53 5.06
CA LEU A 52 -0.54 -2.48 4.49
C LEU A 52 0.78 -1.80 4.08
N LEU A 53 0.72 -0.57 3.56
CA LEU A 53 1.92 0.20 3.20
C LEU A 53 2.74 0.56 4.43
N VAL A 54 2.10 0.97 5.53
CA VAL A 54 2.79 1.24 6.80
C VAL A 54 3.46 -0.03 7.32
N THR A 55 2.70 -1.12 7.42
CA THR A 55 3.19 -2.42 7.93
C THR A 55 4.38 -2.92 7.10
N SER A 56 4.29 -2.87 5.78
CA SER A 56 5.36 -3.33 4.89
C SER A 56 6.61 -2.44 4.94
N LYS A 57 6.48 -1.15 5.25
CA LYS A 57 7.63 -0.25 5.45
C LYS A 57 8.34 -0.53 6.77
N GLU A 58 7.62 -0.88 7.83
CA GLU A 58 8.19 -1.29 9.12
C GLU A 58 9.06 -2.56 8.98
N VAL A 59 8.58 -3.56 8.23
CA VAL A 59 9.36 -4.78 7.93
C VAL A 59 10.68 -4.46 7.23
N MET A 60 10.69 -3.51 6.28
CA MET A 60 11.92 -3.11 5.58
C MET A 60 12.94 -2.47 6.54
N VAL A 61 12.48 -1.65 7.47
CA VAL A 61 13.34 -1.02 8.49
C VAL A 61 13.98 -2.09 9.37
N GLU A 62 13.19 -3.04 9.88
CA GLU A 62 13.71 -4.14 10.71
C GLU A 62 14.78 -4.96 9.97
N GLN A 63 14.51 -5.35 8.73
CA GLN A 63 15.47 -6.10 7.90
C GLN A 63 16.77 -5.31 7.67
N SER A 64 16.68 -3.99 7.45
CA SER A 64 17.87 -3.15 7.29
C SER A 64 18.73 -3.08 8.55
N LEU A 65 18.13 -3.13 9.74
CA LEU A 65 18.84 -3.09 11.02
C LEU A 65 19.55 -4.40 11.31
N LEU A 66 18.95 -5.53 10.92
CA LEU A 66 19.56 -6.86 11.05
C LEU A 66 20.75 -7.07 10.11
N ALA A 67 20.77 -6.39 8.96
CA ALA A 67 21.86 -6.50 7.97
C ALA A 67 23.12 -5.70 8.31
N VAL A 68 23.13 -4.89 9.38
CA VAL A 68 24.23 -3.98 9.76
C VAL A 68 25.10 -4.53 10.92
N ASN A 69 24.72 -5.67 11.51
CA ASN A 69 25.48 -6.36 12.58
C ASN A 69 26.14 -7.64 12.09
#